data_AF-A0A1A9I0R7-F1
#
_entry.id   AF-A0A1A9I0R7-F1
#
_cell.length_a   1.000
_cell.length_b   1.000
_cell.length_c   1.000
_cell.angle_alpha   90.00
_cell.angle_beta   90.00
_cell.angle_gamma   90.00
#
_symmetry.space_group_name_H-M   'P 1'
#
loop_
_entity.id
_entity.type
_entity.pdbx_description
1 polymer ?
#
loop_
_entity_poly.entity_id
_entity_poly.type
_entity_poly.pdbx_seq_one_letter_code
_entity_poly.pdbx_strand_id
1 'polypeptide(L)'
;MKKVLVINASFRKERSYSRKPTRLFVENRKLKHPEDVFTYREAGIEIAPNIDVHRIAAAFIKRAGRTAANQRAIKMSNELVKEFKEHDIYVIGTFMYNWPVQGGR
;
A
#
# COMPACT_ATOMS: atom_id res chain seq x y z
N MET A 1 -1.00 -21.06 5.36
CA MET A 1 -0.23 -19.80 5.41
C MET A 1 -0.47 -18.95 4.18
N LYS A 2 -1.13 -17.82 4.40
CA LYS A 2 -1.28 -16.71 3.45
C LYS A 2 -0.57 -15.47 3.97
N LYS A 3 -0.04 -14.67 3.05
CA LYS A 3 0.51 -13.35 3.35
C LYS A 3 -0.59 -12.31 3.14
N VAL A 4 -0.94 -11.60 4.21
CA VAL A 4 -2.03 -10.62 4.23
C VAL A 4 -1.43 -9.22 4.30
N LEU A 5 -1.73 -8.39 3.30
CA LEU A 5 -1.36 -6.97 3.28
C LEU A 5 -2.54 -6.13 3.75
N VAL A 6 -2.38 -5.46 4.89
CA VAL A 6 -3.37 -4.53 5.44
C VAL A 6 -2.97 -3.11 5.11
N ILE A 7 -3.74 -2.44 4.24
CA ILE A 7 -3.48 -1.07 3.78
C ILE A 7 -4.46 -0.13 4.47
N ASN A 8 -3.94 0.73 5.35
CA ASN A 8 -4.73 1.75 6.04
C ASN A 8 -4.53 3.12 5.40
N ALA A 9 -5.58 3.65 4.77
CA ALA A 9 -5.52 4.93 4.07
C ALA A 9 -5.91 6.14 4.94
N SER A 10 -6.46 5.91 6.14
CA SER A 10 -6.87 6.99 7.05
C SER A 10 -5.67 7.61 7.78
N PHE A 11 -5.42 8.91 7.63
CA PHE A 11 -4.45 9.63 8.48
C PHE A 11 -4.85 9.65 9.97
N ARG A 12 -6.14 9.49 10.28
CA ARG A 12 -6.62 9.28 11.64
C ARG A 12 -6.17 7.89 12.10
N LYS A 13 -5.57 7.78 13.29
CA LYS A 13 -5.21 6.51 13.94
C LYS A 13 -6.41 5.94 14.70
N GLU A 14 -6.47 6.11 16.03
CA GLU A 14 -7.47 5.52 16.92
C GLU A 14 -8.90 6.02 16.62
N ARG A 15 -9.01 7.26 16.11
CA ARG A 15 -10.29 7.88 15.73
C ARG A 15 -10.77 7.51 14.33
N SER A 16 -10.09 6.59 13.64
CA SER A 16 -10.50 6.17 12.30
C SER A 16 -11.59 5.11 12.34
N TYR A 17 -12.70 5.39 11.66
CA TYR A 17 -13.75 4.40 11.45
C TYR A 17 -13.38 3.35 10.41
N SER A 18 -12.55 3.68 9.41
CA SER A 18 -12.11 2.70 8.40
C SER A 18 -11.09 1.69 8.94
N ARG A 19 -10.35 2.03 10.00
CA ARG A 19 -9.40 1.12 10.67
C ARG A 19 -10.07 0.12 11.62
N LYS A 20 -11.26 0.43 12.14
CA LYS A 20 -12.00 -0.48 13.02
C LYS A 20 -12.32 -1.82 12.34
N PRO A 21 -12.96 -1.86 11.16
CA PRO A 21 -13.26 -3.13 10.49
C PRO A 21 -11.99 -3.86 10.01
N THR A 22 -10.91 -3.16 9.62
CA THR A 22 -9.65 -3.84 9.25
C THR A 22 -8.99 -4.51 10.45
N ARG A 23 -9.00 -3.86 11.63
CA ARG A 23 -8.55 -4.48 12.88
C ARG A 23 -9.38 -5.71 13.23
N LEU A 24 -10.72 -5.60 13.16
CA LEU A 24 -11.61 -6.73 13.43
C LEU A 24 -11.38 -7.90 12.46
N PHE A 25 -11.13 -7.62 11.18
CA PHE A 25 -10.76 -8.65 10.20
C PHE A 25 -9.47 -9.36 10.61
N VAL A 26 -8.43 -8.61 10.96
CA VAL A 26 -7.13 -9.16 11.37
C VAL A 26 -7.28 -10.03 12.62
N GLU A 27 -7.97 -9.55 13.65
CA GLU A 27 -8.19 -10.27 14.90
C GLU A 27 -8.90 -11.60 14.65
N ASN A 28 -10.02 -11.58 13.92
CA ASN A 28 -10.75 -12.79 13.56
C ASN A 28 -9.93 -13.75 12.69
N ARG A 29 -9.12 -13.21 11.77
CA ARG A 29 -8.31 -14.03 10.88
C ARG A 29 -7.16 -14.70 11.62
N LYS A 30 -6.49 -14.00 12.53
CA LYS A 30 -5.44 -14.59 13.39
C LYS A 30 -5.96 -15.75 14.23
N LEU A 31 -7.22 -15.69 14.68
CA LEU A 31 -7.86 -16.79 15.41
C LEU A 31 -8.15 -18.01 14.52
N LYS A 32 -8.58 -17.79 13.27
CA LYS A 32 -8.97 -18.87 12.33
C LYS A 32 -7.80 -19.44 11.51
N HIS A 33 -6.78 -18.64 11.27
CA HIS A 33 -5.61 -18.92 10.44
C HIS A 33 -4.35 -18.40 11.16
N PRO A 34 -3.94 -19.05 12.27
CA PRO A 34 -2.84 -18.59 13.11
C PRO A 34 -1.48 -18.58 12.39
N GLU A 35 -1.35 -19.33 11.29
CA GLU A 35 -0.14 -19.40 10.48
C GLU A 35 -0.03 -18.29 9.41
N ASP A 36 -1.06 -17.45 9.26
CA ASP A 36 -1.01 -16.33 8.31
C ASP A 36 -0.07 -15.22 8.79
N VAL A 37 0.64 -14.61 7.83
CA VAL A 37 1.58 -13.52 8.08
C VAL A 37 0.95 -12.20 7.68
N PHE A 38 1.06 -11.18 8.53
CA PHE A 38 0.43 -9.88 8.32
C PHE A 38 1.48 -8.79 8.13
N THR A 39 1.38 -8.05 7.02
CA THR A 39 2.14 -6.82 6.75
C THR A 39 1.19 -5.63 6.79
N TYR A 40 1.64 -4.51 7.36
CA TYR A 40 0.83 -3.29 7.49
C TYR A 40 1.45 -2.16 6.68
N ARG A 41 0.63 -1.52 5.84
CA ARG A 41 0.99 -0.34 5.05
C ARG A 41 0.14 0.85 5.48
N GLU A 42 0.80 1.88 5.97
CA GLU A 42 0.16 3.07 6.51
C GLU A 42 0.02 4.18 5.45
N ALA A 43 -0.66 3.90 4.35
CA ALA A 43 -0.75 4.79 3.17
C ALA A 43 -1.32 6.19 3.45
N GLY A 44 -2.10 6.37 4.52
CA GLY A 44 -2.60 7.68 4.96
C GLY A 44 -1.63 8.51 5.81
N ILE A 45 -0.53 7.90 6.28
CA ILE A 45 0.47 8.52 7.17
C ILE A 45 1.84 8.55 6.46
N GLU A 46 2.24 7.41 5.88
CA GLU A 46 3.42 7.24 5.03
C GLU A 46 3.03 7.55 3.58
N ILE A 47 2.94 8.84 3.27
CA ILE A 47 2.45 9.30 1.98
C ILE A 47 3.48 8.98 0.88
N ALA A 48 3.06 8.23 -0.13
CA ALA A 48 3.88 8.01 -1.31
C ALA A 48 4.03 9.33 -2.10
N PRO A 49 5.23 9.64 -2.63
CA PRO A 49 5.42 10.80 -3.48
C PRO A 49 4.46 10.79 -4.67
N ASN A 50 3.97 11.97 -5.03
CA ASN A 50 3.14 12.16 -6.23
C ASN A 50 3.85 11.65 -7.48
N ILE A 51 3.04 11.23 -8.46
CA ILE A 51 3.56 10.78 -9.76
C ILE A 51 4.01 12.02 -10.54
N ASP A 52 5.25 12.02 -11.00
CA ASP A 52 5.83 13.06 -11.86
C ASP A 52 6.21 12.52 -13.25
N VAL A 53 6.62 13.43 -14.14
CA VAL A 53 7.02 13.09 -15.52
C VAL A 53 8.22 12.15 -15.58
N HIS A 54 9.16 12.25 -14.64
CA HIS A 54 10.36 11.41 -14.60
C HIS A 54 10.01 9.97 -14.26
N ARG A 55 9.09 9.77 -13.31
CA ARG A 55 8.58 8.46 -12.91
C ARG A 55 7.75 7.83 -14.01
N ILE A 56 6.90 8.61 -14.68
CA ILE A 56 6.15 8.15 -15.86
C ILE A 56 7.12 7.69 -16.95
N ALA A 57 8.06 8.55 -17.36
CA ALA A 57 9.04 8.21 -18.40
C ALA A 57 9.85 6.95 -18.05
N ALA A 58 10.35 6.86 -16.81
CA ALA A 58 11.12 5.72 -16.35
C ALA A 58 10.32 4.40 -16.29
N ALA A 59 9.00 4.47 -16.07
CA ALA A 59 8.12 3.30 -16.08
C ALA A 59 8.06 2.63 -17.47
N PHE A 60 8.08 3.41 -18.56
CA PHE A 60 8.02 2.91 -19.94
C PHE A 60 9.36 2.42 -20.50
N ILE A 61 10.49 2.74 -19.84
CA ILE A 61 11.81 2.26 -20.27
C ILE A 61 11.98 0.80 -19.86
N LYS A 62 12.32 -0.08 -20.82
CA LYS A 62 12.68 -1.48 -20.56
C LYS A 62 13.80 -1.55 -19.52
N ARG A 63 13.74 -2.53 -18.61
CA ARG A 63 14.70 -2.65 -17.49
C ARG A 63 16.17 -2.56 -17.92
N ALA A 64 16.53 -3.16 -19.06
CA ALA A 64 17.89 -3.14 -19.61
C ALA A 64 18.38 -1.75 -20.03
N GLY A 65 17.48 -0.82 -20.36
CA GLY A 65 17.82 0.55 -20.78
C GLY A 65 17.69 1.61 -19.68
N ARG A 66 17.44 1.21 -18.41
CA ARG A 66 17.22 2.18 -17.33
C ARG A 66 18.55 2.70 -16.77
N THR A 67 18.75 4.01 -16.88
CA THR A 67 19.84 4.74 -16.20
C THR A 67 19.66 4.73 -14.68
N ALA A 68 20.70 5.13 -13.94
CA ALA A 68 20.61 5.29 -12.48
C ALA A 68 19.53 6.31 -12.06
N ALA A 69 19.33 7.38 -12.84
CA ALA A 69 18.27 8.35 -12.60
C ALA A 69 16.88 7.71 -12.77
N ASN A 70 16.67 6.93 -13.84
CA ASN A 70 15.42 6.22 -14.07
C ASN A 70 15.11 5.25 -12.93
N GLN A 71 16.12 4.51 -12.46
CA GLN A 71 15.97 3.56 -11.36
C GLN A 71 15.58 4.24 -10.05
N ARG A 72 16.18 5.41 -9.75
CA ARG A 72 15.80 6.21 -8.58
C ARG A 72 14.36 6.70 -8.66
N ALA A 73 13.94 7.21 -9.82
CA ALA A 73 12.59 7.76 -10.04
C ALA A 73 11.47 6.73 -9.78
N ILE A 74 11.71 5.44 -10.06
CA ILE A 74 10.71 4.36 -9.89
C ILE A 74 10.97 3.48 -8.67
N LYS A 75 11.98 3.78 -7.84
CA LYS A 75 12.41 2.92 -6.73
C LYS A 75 11.23 2.59 -5.80
N MET A 76 10.57 3.62 -5.29
CA MET A 76 9.39 3.50 -4.43
C MET A 76 8.26 2.72 -5.13
N SER A 77 8.06 2.94 -6.43
CA SER A 77 7.06 2.19 -7.20
C SER A 77 7.37 0.70 -7.24
N ASN A 78 8.62 0.33 -7.45
CA ASN A 78 9.06 -1.06 -7.48
C ASN A 78 8.92 -1.71 -6.09
N GLU A 79 9.23 -0.98 -5.02
CA GLU A 79 9.07 -1.44 -3.64
C GLU A 79 7.60 -1.72 -3.33
N LEU A 80 6.68 -0.80 -3.64
CA LEU A 80 5.24 -0.98 -3.44
C LEU A 80 4.66 -2.10 -4.31
N VAL A 81 5.08 -2.21 -5.58
CA VAL A 81 4.64 -3.29 -6.47
C VAL A 81 5.17 -4.64 -6.00
N LYS A 82 6.40 -4.70 -5.51
CA LYS A 82 6.99 -5.92 -4.94
C LYS A 82 6.22 -6.34 -3.69
N GLU A 83 5.98 -5.41 -2.75
CA GLU A 83 5.15 -5.65 -1.57
C GLU A 83 3.79 -6.21 -1.99
N PHE A 84 3.07 -5.53 -2.89
CA PHE A 84 1.78 -5.99 -3.36
C PHE A 84 1.86 -7.44 -3.89
N LYS A 85 2.78 -7.73 -4.80
CA LYS A 85 2.93 -9.08 -5.40
C LYS A 85 3.36 -10.18 -4.44
N GLU A 86 3.98 -9.84 -3.31
CA GLU A 86 4.40 -10.81 -2.30
C GLU A 86 3.25 -11.28 -1.41
N HIS A 87 2.07 -10.67 -1.50
CA HIS A 87 0.90 -10.98 -0.67
C HIS A 87 -0.20 -11.68 -1.46
N ASP A 88 -0.98 -12.50 -0.76
CA ASP A 88 -2.11 -13.25 -1.31
C ASP A 88 -3.45 -12.54 -1.09
N ILE A 89 -3.57 -11.80 0.02
CA ILE A 89 -4.82 -11.19 0.47
C ILE A 89 -4.57 -9.72 0.76
N TYR A 90 -5.46 -8.86 0.25
CA TYR A 90 -5.39 -7.42 0.43
C TYR A 90 -6.59 -6.94 1.23
N VAL A 91 -6.33 -6.26 2.35
CA VAL A 91 -7.35 -5.67 3.21
C VAL A 91 -7.17 -4.16 3.16
N ILE A 92 -8.09 -3.45 2.51
CA ILE A 92 -7.97 -2.01 2.28
C ILE A 92 -8.96 -1.27 3.17
N GLY A 93 -8.45 -0.61 4.20
CA GLY A 93 -9.20 0.27 5.09
C GLY A 93 -9.16 1.71 4.59
N THR A 94 -10.15 2.09 3.79
CA THR A 94 -10.28 3.46 3.26
C THR A 94 -11.56 4.14 3.71
N PHE A 95 -11.60 5.46 3.56
CA PHE A 95 -12.75 6.30 3.84
C PHE A 95 -12.98 7.23 2.65
N MET A 96 -14.23 7.65 2.46
CA MET A 96 -14.59 8.62 1.45
C MET A 96 -14.24 10.03 1.95
N TYR A 97 -13.48 10.79 1.17
CA TYR A 97 -13.14 12.18 1.47
C TYR A 97 -13.43 13.03 0.24
N ASN A 98 -14.53 13.79 0.30
CA ASN A 98 -15.06 14.60 -0.81
C ASN A 98 -15.44 13.79 -2.06
N TRP A 99 -16.06 12.62 -1.89
CA TRP A 99 -16.53 11.67 -2.93
C TRP A 99 -15.55 10.57 -3.41
N PRO A 100 -14.24 10.79 -3.61
CA PRO A 100 -13.29 9.70 -3.86
C PRO A 100 -12.66 9.19 -2.55
N VAL A 101 -11.77 8.21 -2.69
CA VAL A 101 -10.80 7.86 -1.66
C VAL A 101 -9.79 9.00 -1.49
N GLN A 102 -9.22 9.13 -0.29
CA GLN A 102 -8.17 10.11 -0.05
C GLN A 102 -6.95 9.86 -0.95
N GLY A 103 -6.51 10.89 -1.66
CA GLY A 103 -5.18 10.94 -2.29
C GLY A 103 -4.08 11.34 -1.30
N GLY A 104 -2.85 10.91 -1.56
CA GLY A 104 -1.67 11.45 -0.86
C GLY A 104 -1.57 12.95 -1.10
N ARG A 105 -1.46 13.75 -0.04
CA ARG A 105 -1.16 15.19 -0.14
C ARG A 105 0.32 15.41 0.09
#